data_AF-A0A0N5CTG1-F1
#
_entry.id   AF-A0A0N5CTG1-F1
#
_cell.length_a   1.000
_cell.length_b   1.000
_cell.length_c   1.000
_cell.angle_alpha   90.00
_cell.angle_beta   90.00
_cell.angle_gamma   90.00
#
_symmetry.space_group_name_H-M   'P 1'
#
loop_
_entity.id
_entity.type
_entity.pdbx_description
1 polymer ?
#
loop_
_entity_poly.entity_id
_entity_poly.type
_entity_poly.pdbx_seq_one_letter_code
_entity_poly.pdbx_strand_id
1 'polypeptide(L)'
;MNLTVRNVICDYYVEKPNGYSRPHLKTSAKVPVIRMFGILETGQKCCMHVHGVFPYIIIRTGLQFTPEYASLLCSKLEAIVLQNYRRPKFNIDFAIYEIKPIIVKSLYGYNKNDEHFVQILCYNSFYARM
;
A
#
# COMPACT_ATOMS: atom_id res chain seq x y z
N MET A 1 -2.63 20.31 21.36
CA MET A 1 -1.69 19.53 22.20
C MET A 1 -1.00 18.56 21.26
N ASN A 2 0.33 18.61 21.17
CA ASN A 2 1.08 17.80 20.22
C ASN A 2 1.76 16.65 20.95
N LEU A 3 1.69 15.44 20.39
CA LEU A 3 2.42 14.29 20.89
C LEU A 3 3.69 14.11 20.05
N THR A 4 4.85 14.19 20.69
CA THR A 4 6.16 14.03 20.04
C THR A 4 6.82 12.73 20.50
N VAL A 5 7.22 11.91 19.54
CA VAL A 5 7.83 10.60 19.80
C VAL A 5 9.11 10.47 18.99
N ARG A 6 10.22 10.17 19.66
CA ARG A 6 11.46 9.79 18.99
C ARG A 6 11.38 8.32 18.58
N ASN A 7 11.32 8.07 17.27
CA ASN A 7 11.33 6.71 16.73
C ASN A 7 12.68 6.02 17.02
N VAL A 8 12.62 4.78 17.51
CA VAL A 8 13.78 3.91 17.73
C VAL A 8 13.74 2.72 16.77
N ILE A 9 12.59 2.04 16.68
CA ILE A 9 12.37 0.90 15.78
C ILE A 9 11.00 1.03 15.12
N CYS A 10 10.94 0.72 13.83
CA CYS A 10 9.70 0.61 13.07
C CYS A 10 9.56 -0.80 12.52
N ASP A 11 8.38 -1.39 12.70
CA ASP A 11 8.01 -2.71 12.16
C ASP A 11 6.59 -2.64 11.57
N TYR A 12 6.18 -3.67 10.83
CA TYR A 12 4.81 -3.78 10.31
C TYR A 12 4.24 -5.17 10.55
N TYR A 13 2.92 -5.24 10.68
CA TYR A 13 2.20 -6.50 10.76
C TYR A 13 0.87 -6.40 10.01
N VAL A 14 0.21 -7.54 9.80
CA VAL A 14 -1.07 -7.62 9.10
C VAL A 14 -2.15 -8.15 10.03
N GLU A 15 -3.25 -7.40 10.18
CA GLU A 15 -4.34 -7.71 11.10
C GLU A 15 -5.70 -7.56 10.40
N LYS A 16 -6.77 -8.12 10.99
CA LYS A 16 -8.13 -7.81 10.56
C LYS A 16 -8.42 -6.31 10.80
N PRO A 17 -9.29 -5.68 10.00
CA PRO A 17 -9.64 -4.28 10.19
C PRO A 17 -10.31 -4.09 11.56
N ASN A 18 -9.91 -3.06 12.28
CA ASN A 18 -10.45 -2.68 13.58
C ASN A 18 -11.03 -1.25 13.53
N GLY A 19 -11.52 -0.72 14.66
CA GLY A 19 -12.15 0.60 14.73
C GLY A 19 -11.26 1.78 14.32
N TYR A 20 -9.94 1.60 14.23
CA TYR A 20 -8.98 2.60 13.78
C TYR A 20 -8.59 2.46 12.30
N SER A 21 -9.03 1.36 11.67
CA SER A 21 -8.78 1.10 10.27
C SER A 21 -9.74 1.94 9.41
N ARG A 22 -9.37 2.23 8.14
CA ARG A 22 -10.18 3.08 7.27
C ARG A 22 -11.62 2.54 7.13
N PRO A 23 -12.65 3.40 7.13
CA PRO A 23 -14.00 2.98 6.77
C PRO A 23 -13.98 2.37 5.35
N HIS A 24 -14.84 1.37 5.12
CA HIS A 24 -15.01 0.65 3.84
C HIS A 24 -13.95 -0.41 3.47
N LEU A 25 -13.11 -0.83 4.41
CA LEU A 25 -12.28 -2.02 4.21
C LEU A 25 -13.14 -3.29 4.28
N LYS A 26 -12.93 -4.23 3.36
CA LYS A 26 -13.59 -5.54 3.41
C LYS A 26 -13.22 -6.24 4.72
N THR A 27 -14.21 -6.62 5.53
CA THR A 27 -14.00 -7.20 6.88
C THR A 27 -13.18 -8.50 6.88
N SER A 28 -13.14 -9.19 5.74
CA SER A 28 -12.36 -10.41 5.51
C SER A 28 -10.90 -10.16 5.10
N ALA A 29 -10.54 -8.94 4.68
CA ALA A 29 -9.19 -8.58 4.28
C ALA A 29 -8.29 -8.33 5.49
N LYS A 30 -7.05 -8.80 5.47
CA LYS A 30 -6.03 -8.32 6.43
C LYS A 30 -5.43 -7.03 5.91
N VAL A 31 -5.28 -6.04 6.78
CA VAL A 31 -4.70 -4.72 6.48
C VAL A 31 -3.34 -4.54 7.15
N PRO A 32 -2.42 -3.78 6.52
CA PRO A 32 -1.12 -3.50 7.08
C PRO A 32 -1.24 -2.42 8.17
N VAL A 33 -0.55 -2.64 9.29
CA VAL A 33 -0.43 -1.69 10.39
C VAL A 33 1.05 -1.52 10.69
N ILE A 34 1.49 -0.27 10.73
CA ILE A 34 2.87 0.08 11.10
C ILE A 34 2.92 0.27 12.61
N ARG A 35 3.90 -0.36 13.27
CA ARG A 35 4.19 -0.16 14.69
C ARG A 35 5.49 0.60 14.84
N MET A 36 5.42 1.73 15.54
CA MET A 36 6.59 2.51 15.90
C MET A 36 6.84 2.38 17.40
N PHE A 37 8.04 1.93 17.74
CA PHE A 37 8.55 1.88 19.10
C PHE A 37 9.44 3.09 19.31
N GLY A 38 9.10 3.90 20.32
CA GLY A 38 9.77 5.17 20.53
C GLY A 38 9.80 5.60 21.99
N ILE A 39 10.34 6.79 22.21
CA ILE A 39 10.45 7.42 23.53
C ILE A 39 9.84 8.83 23.44
N LEU A 40 8.97 9.14 24.38
CA LEU A 40 8.38 10.47 24.57
C LEU A 40 9.41 11.45 25.13
N GLU A 41 9.16 12.76 25.03
CA GLU A 41 10.01 13.78 25.64
C GLU A 41 10.17 13.61 27.15
N THR A 42 9.16 13.02 27.80
CA THR A 42 9.17 12.67 29.24
C THR A 42 10.05 11.46 29.58
N GLY A 43 10.68 10.81 28.58
CA GLY A 43 11.49 9.60 28.76
C GLY A 43 10.70 8.29 28.79
N GLN A 44 9.37 8.35 28.74
CA GLN A 44 8.51 7.16 28.72
C GLN A 44 8.58 6.44 27.37
N LYS A 45 8.69 5.11 27.40
CA LYS A 45 8.62 4.28 26.19
C LYS A 45 7.17 4.19 25.70
N CYS A 46 6.96 4.27 24.39
CA CYS A 46 5.63 4.14 23.79
C CYS A 46 5.67 3.21 22.57
N CYS A 47 4.54 2.55 22.31
CA CYS A 47 4.27 1.84 21.06
C CYS A 47 3.08 2.53 20.38
N MET A 48 3.27 3.02 19.16
CA MET A 48 2.22 3.66 18.38
C MET A 48 1.86 2.80 17.17
N HIS A 49 0.56 2.63 16.94
CA HIS A 49 0.04 1.92 15.77
C HIS A 49 -0.47 2.95 14.75
N VAL A 50 0.07 2.90 13.53
CA VAL A 50 -0.35 3.75 12.42
C VAL A 50 -1.16 2.90 11.44
N HIS A 51 -2.42 3.29 11.30
CA HIS A 51 -3.40 2.65 10.44
C HIS A 51 -3.56 3.41 9.11
N GLY A 52 -4.00 2.71 8.06
CA GLY A 52 -4.36 3.32 6.79
C GLY A 52 -3.19 3.65 5.86
N VAL A 53 -2.00 3.08 6.12
CA VAL A 53 -0.81 3.15 5.26
C VAL A 53 -0.66 1.84 4.52
N PHE A 54 -0.90 1.85 3.21
CA PHE A 54 -0.83 0.67 2.36
C PHE A 54 0.46 0.70 1.52
N PRO A 55 1.17 -0.43 1.39
CA PRO A 55 2.28 -0.54 0.46
C PRO A 55 1.78 -0.34 -0.98
N TYR A 56 2.61 0.29 -1.80
CA TYR A 56 2.26 0.57 -3.19
C TYR A 56 3.46 0.42 -4.12
N ILE A 57 3.16 0.17 -5.39
CA ILE A 57 4.11 0.28 -6.50
C ILE A 57 3.59 1.31 -7.49
N ILE A 58 4.49 1.95 -8.22
CA ILE A 58 4.15 2.92 -9.26
C ILE A 58 4.65 2.38 -10.60
N ILE A 59 3.76 2.30 -11.57
CA ILE A 59 4.08 1.86 -12.93
C ILE A 59 3.84 2.98 -13.93
N ARG A 60 4.74 3.13 -14.89
CA ARG A 60 4.58 4.06 -16.00
C ARG A 60 3.59 3.47 -17.00
N THR A 61 2.53 4.20 -17.33
CA THR A 61 1.56 3.74 -18.34
C THR A 61 1.87 4.31 -19.71
N GLY A 62 2.41 5.53 -19.77
CA GLY A 62 2.63 6.26 -21.02
C GLY A 62 1.35 6.67 -21.76
N LEU A 63 0.18 6.23 -21.27
CA LEU A 63 -1.15 6.47 -21.81
C LEU A 63 -2.05 7.04 -20.71
N GLN A 64 -3.06 7.80 -21.13
CA GLN A 64 -4.09 8.29 -20.22
C GLN A 64 -4.83 7.11 -19.59
N PHE A 65 -5.04 7.17 -18.28
CA PHE A 65 -5.73 6.11 -17.54
C PHE A 65 -7.23 6.15 -17.83
N THR A 66 -7.69 5.23 -18.68
CA THR A 66 -9.12 5.04 -19.00
C THR A 66 -9.75 3.96 -18.11
N PRO A 67 -11.08 3.97 -17.89
CA PRO A 67 -11.76 2.91 -17.15
C PRO A 67 -11.54 1.50 -17.73
N GLU A 68 -11.47 1.39 -19.05
CA GLU A 68 -11.16 0.14 -19.75
C GLU A 68 -9.75 -0.36 -19.42
N TYR A 69 -8.77 0.53 -19.43
CA TYR A 69 -7.40 0.21 -19.04
C TYR A 69 -7.31 -0.20 -17.57
N ALA A 70 -8.08 0.45 -16.69
CA ALA A 70 -8.15 0.09 -15.27
C ALA A 70 -8.66 -1.36 -15.09
N SER A 71 -9.75 -1.73 -15.77
CA SER A 71 -10.29 -3.09 -15.72
C SER A 71 -9.30 -4.13 -16.25
N LEU A 72 -8.67 -3.85 -17.39
CA LEU A 72 -7.64 -4.73 -17.98
C LEU A 72 -6.44 -4.90 -17.05
N LEU A 73 -5.97 -3.81 -16.43
CA LEU A 73 -4.84 -3.81 -15.51
C LEU A 73 -5.17 -4.64 -14.27
N CYS A 74 -6.34 -4.45 -13.65
CA CYS A 74 -6.80 -5.26 -12.51
C CYS A 74 -6.78 -6.75 -12.85
N SER A 75 -7.42 -7.16 -13.95
CA SER A 75 -7.49 -8.58 -14.33
C SER A 75 -6.11 -9.19 -14.62
N LYS A 76 -5.19 -8.42 -15.25
CA LYS A 76 -3.82 -8.90 -15.48
C LYS A 76 -3.04 -9.05 -14.18
N LEU A 77 -3.14 -8.07 -13.27
CA LEU A 77 -2.45 -8.13 -11.98
C LEU A 77 -2.96 -9.31 -11.15
N GLU A 78 -4.27 -9.52 -11.08
CA GLU A 78 -4.88 -10.67 -10.40
C GLU A 78 -4.39 -12.00 -10.98
N ALA A 79 -4.30 -12.12 -12.31
CA ALA A 79 -3.75 -13.31 -12.95
C ALA A 79 -2.27 -13.55 -12.60
N ILE A 80 -1.45 -12.50 -12.56
CA ILE A 80 -0.03 -12.59 -12.16
C ILE A 80 0.08 -13.00 -10.69
N VAL A 81 -0.76 -12.45 -9.79
CA VAL A 81 -0.81 -12.83 -8.37
C VAL A 81 -1.11 -14.33 -8.27
N LEU A 82 -2.14 -14.80 -8.97
CA LEU A 82 -2.56 -16.20 -8.95
C LEU A 82 -1.46 -17.16 -9.44
N GLN A 83 -0.73 -16.78 -10.50
CA GLN A 83 0.34 -17.60 -11.06
C GLN A 83 1.57 -17.69 -10.14
N ASN A 84 1.99 -16.55 -9.59
CA ASN A 84 3.23 -16.46 -8.81
C ASN A 84 3.07 -16.92 -7.35
N TYR A 85 1.88 -16.81 -6.77
CA TYR A 85 1.66 -17.09 -5.35
C TYR A 85 0.72 -18.29 -5.15
N ARG A 86 1.22 -19.50 -5.47
CA ARG A 86 0.52 -20.78 -5.26
C ARG A 86 0.36 -21.23 -3.80
N ARG A 87 0.61 -20.36 -2.82
CA ARG A 87 0.48 -20.72 -1.41
C ARG A 87 -0.98 -20.65 -0.99
N PRO A 88 -1.59 -21.71 -0.42
CA PRO A 88 -3.02 -21.82 -0.13
C PRO A 88 -3.54 -20.83 0.93
N LYS A 89 -2.68 -19.98 1.51
CA LYS A 89 -3.01 -18.98 2.53
C LYS A 89 -3.20 -17.56 1.96
N PHE A 90 -3.00 -17.37 0.65
CA PHE A 90 -3.17 -16.06 0.01
C PHE A 90 -4.52 -16.00 -0.68
N ASN A 91 -5.39 -15.12 -0.20
CA ASN A 91 -6.64 -14.80 -0.88
C ASN A 91 -6.38 -13.63 -1.85
N ILE A 92 -6.66 -13.89 -3.13
CA ILE A 92 -6.46 -12.97 -4.26
C ILE A 92 -7.40 -11.78 -4.16
N ASP A 93 -8.58 -11.95 -3.58
CA ASP A 93 -9.57 -10.89 -3.33
C ASP A 93 -9.00 -9.76 -2.43
N PHE A 94 -7.87 -10.01 -1.78
CA PHE A 94 -7.15 -9.08 -0.93
C PHE A 94 -5.70 -8.86 -1.41
N ALA A 95 -5.42 -9.02 -2.69
CA ALA A 95 -4.11 -8.66 -3.24
C ALA A 95 -4.00 -7.14 -3.44
N ILE A 96 -4.98 -6.57 -4.14
CA ILE A 96 -5.03 -5.16 -4.53
C ILE A 96 -6.10 -4.45 -3.69
N TYR A 97 -5.72 -3.34 -3.09
CA TYR A 97 -6.63 -2.44 -2.37
C TYR A 97 -7.28 -1.45 -3.34
N GLU A 98 -6.45 -0.71 -4.07
CA GLU A 98 -6.91 0.40 -4.91
C GLU A 98 -5.87 0.69 -5.99
N ILE A 99 -6.32 1.14 -7.16
CA ILE A 99 -5.46 1.60 -8.26
C ILE A 99 -5.77 3.08 -8.50
N LYS A 100 -4.75 3.94 -8.39
CA LYS A 100 -4.88 5.39 -8.54
C LYS A 100 -4.08 5.90 -9.74
N PRO A 101 -4.70 6.59 -10.70
CA PRO A 101 -3.96 7.33 -11.71
C PRO A 101 -3.24 8.52 -11.08
N ILE A 102 -1.98 8.72 -11.44
CA ILE A 102 -1.18 9.87 -11.00
C ILE A 102 -0.44 10.48 -12.21
N ILE A 103 -0.19 11.78 -12.14
CA ILE A 103 0.59 12.52 -13.14
C ILE A 103 1.85 12.99 -12.43
N VAL A 104 2.99 12.41 -12.77
CA VAL A 104 4.28 12.65 -12.09
C VAL A 104 5.45 12.57 -13.09
N LYS A 105 6.65 12.95 -12.64
CA LYS A 105 7.88 12.82 -13.41
C LYS A 105 8.76 11.70 -12.86
N SER A 106 9.35 10.92 -13.76
CA SER A 106 10.41 9.99 -13.37
C SER A 106 11.65 10.75 -12.91
N LEU A 107 12.26 10.29 -11.82
CA LEU A 107 13.53 10.79 -11.31
C LEU A 107 14.69 10.43 -12.25
N TYR A 108 14.60 9.29 -12.92
CA TYR A 108 15.66 8.82 -13.81
C TYR A 108 15.53 9.45 -15.20
N GLY A 109 16.62 10.07 -15.67
CA GLY A 109 16.68 10.79 -16.95
C GLY A 109 16.13 12.22 -16.87
N TYR A 110 16.28 12.96 -17.96
CA TYR A 110 15.70 14.31 -18.09
C TYR A 110 14.29 14.23 -18.69
N ASN A 111 13.28 14.50 -17.86
CA ASN A 111 11.87 14.49 -18.26
C ASN A 111 11.32 15.92 -18.21
N LYS A 112 11.12 16.53 -19.39
CA LYS A 112 10.63 17.92 -19.50
C LYS A 112 9.18 18.05 -19.02
N ASN A 113 8.34 17.08 -19.37
CA ASN A 113 6.90 17.09 -19.12
C ASN A 113 6.51 16.06 -18.05
N ASP A 114 5.36 16.27 -17.43
CA ASP A 114 4.76 15.25 -16.57
C ASP A 114 4.20 14.11 -17.43
N GLU A 115 4.19 12.91 -16.86
CA GLU A 115 3.73 11.72 -17.56
C GLU A 115 2.68 10.97 -16.74
N HIS A 116 1.94 10.09 -17.41
CA HIS A 116 0.96 9.25 -16.78
C HIS A 116 1.60 8.03 -16.12
N PHE A 117 1.33 7.89 -14.83
CA PHE A 117 1.68 6.74 -14.02
C PHE A 117 0.44 6.23 -13.29
N VAL A 118 0.55 5.03 -12.75
CA VAL A 118 -0.48 4.41 -11.94
C VAL A 118 0.14 3.91 -10.64
N GLN A 119 -0.46 4.31 -9.52
CA GLN A 119 -0.11 3.84 -8.19
C GLN A 119 -1.04 2.67 -7.83
N ILE A 120 -0.47 1.49 -7.64
CA ILE A 120 -1.19 0.27 -7.24
C ILE A 120 -0.96 0.07 -5.75
N LEU A 121 -2.01 0.19 -4.94
CA LEU A 121 -1.97 -0.03 -3.50
C LEU A 121 -2.35 -1.48 -3.20
N CYS A 122 -1.59 -2.13 -2.34
CA CYS A 122 -1.77 -3.54 -1.98
C CYS A 122 -2.10 -3.68 -0.48
N TYR A 123 -2.87 -4.70 -0.11
CA TYR A 123 -3.14 -5.01 1.31
C TYR A 123 -1.93 -5.60 2.04
N ASN A 124 -0.96 -6.13 1.30
CA ASN A 124 0.22 -6.75 1.88
C ASN A 124 1.47 -6.37 1.09
N SER A 125 2.56 -6.07 1.80
CA SER A 125 3.86 -5.72 1.19
C SER A 125 4.42 -6.87 0.35
N PHE A 126 4.06 -8.12 0.64
CA PHE A 126 4.46 -9.26 -0.19
C PHE A 126 4.01 -9.14 -1.65
N TYR A 127 2.83 -8.57 -1.90
CA TYR A 127 2.32 -8.38 -3.27
C TYR A 127 2.96 -7.20 -3.98
N ALA A 128 3.51 -6.24 -3.25
CA ALA A 128 4.23 -5.10 -3.80
C ALA A 128 5.66 -5.45 -4.26
N ARG A 129 6.10 -6.72 -4.13
CA ARG A 129 7.41 -7.21 -4.61
C ARG A 129 7.36 -7.83 -6.01
N MET A 130 6.27 -7.63 -6.74
CA MET A 130 6.09 -8.13 -8.10
C MET A 130 7.05 -7.54 -9.10
#